data_AF-T1KWR5-F1
#
_entry.id   AF-T1KWR5-F1
#
_cell.length_a   1.000
_cell.length_b   1.000
_cell.length_c   1.000
_cell.angle_alpha   90.00
_cell.angle_beta   90.00
_cell.angle_gamma   90.00
#
_symmetry.space_group_name_H-M   'P 1'
#
loop_
_entity.id
_entity.type
_entity.pdbx_description
1 polymer ?
#
loop_
_entity_poly.entity_id
_entity_poly.type
_entity_poly.pdbx_seq_one_letter_code
_entity_poly.pdbx_strand_id
1 'polypeptide(L)'
;MSKLIQLVLGFRSSNVDDAVVIKDMKRLESFCVAFNILPNGFAQDSSVTPSKWTIVKSIIYFCIIFANIAHLVLLSVFNLPDHWLHIFGDFFCGHPGRRFFWLFWLYMSIFGEVLRHFWIYLVKKGHLKTLRLYDTLYTKGFRSQVLHMSPFYCLKFRFVANNLAIWWIKVIALLTISLAPILVFISESVSQLPKTPQQFIYTYCWLFVTYLGLVCALINLMLTGGLVTIHLAYFYFKAVHVAENVEHFAKKRRSSHKVDYLLMYKATIREVIQYQNEIEHLNVRFRNWLIFLYLGMSFTSDFGVYIAAVVHIDHNYLDVFLAIVALNGFISIGVCSYLNGIVLTKVKINFKYLLIIQ
;
A
#
# COMPACT_ATOMS: atom_id res chain seq x y z
N MET A 1 17.24 16.32 14.56
CA MET A 1 16.49 15.99 13.32
C MET A 1 16.24 17.29 12.57
N SER A 2 16.64 17.39 11.29
CA SER A 2 16.51 18.65 10.52
C SER A 2 15.04 19.08 10.39
N LYS A 3 14.75 20.38 10.52
CA LYS A 3 13.40 20.97 10.34
C LYS A 3 12.78 20.56 9.00
N LEU A 4 13.60 20.35 7.98
CA LEU A 4 13.19 19.94 6.64
C LEU A 4 12.60 18.52 6.61
N ILE A 5 13.18 17.60 7.39
CA ILE A 5 12.70 16.21 7.51
C ILE A 5 11.35 16.17 8.23
N GLN A 6 11.16 17.01 9.25
CA GLN A 6 9.86 17.18 9.92
C GLN A 6 8.80 17.76 8.98
N LEU A 7 9.15 18.76 8.18
CA LEU A 7 8.25 19.38 7.20
C LEU A 7 7.85 18.39 6.09
N VAL A 8 8.82 17.71 5.49
CA VAL A 8 8.60 16.83 4.32
C VAL A 8 8.03 15.48 4.73
N LEU A 9 8.65 14.76 5.67
CA LEU A 9 8.23 13.41 6.06
C LEU A 9 7.20 13.42 7.21
N GLY A 10 7.10 14.51 7.97
CA GLY A 10 6.19 14.57 9.11
C GLY A 10 6.66 13.80 10.34
N PHE A 11 7.89 13.30 10.32
CA PHE A 11 8.43 12.51 11.42
C PHE A 11 8.65 13.35 12.67
N ARG A 12 7.97 12.97 13.76
CA ARG A 12 8.12 13.60 15.06
C ARG A 12 9.33 12.99 15.78
N SER A 13 10.04 13.82 16.55
CA SER A 13 11.27 13.41 17.25
C SER A 13 11.03 12.96 18.69
N SER A 14 9.83 13.15 19.25
CA SER A 14 9.49 12.83 20.63
C SER A 14 8.34 11.83 20.73
N ASN A 15 8.23 11.20 21.90
CA ASN A 15 7.16 10.28 22.24
C ASN A 15 5.80 11.04 22.26
N VAL A 16 4.85 10.58 21.46
CA VAL A 16 3.57 11.27 21.21
C VAL A 16 2.47 10.63 22.06
N ASP A 17 1.53 11.45 22.54
CA ASP A 17 0.39 10.99 23.32
C ASP A 17 -0.57 10.08 22.50
N ASP A 18 -1.19 9.12 23.18
CA ASP A 18 -2.06 8.10 22.59
C ASP A 18 -3.20 8.73 21.79
N ALA A 19 -3.81 9.80 22.32
CA ALA A 19 -4.94 10.48 21.68
C ALA A 19 -4.57 11.01 20.28
N VAL A 20 -3.35 11.54 20.14
CA VAL A 20 -2.88 12.09 18.87
C VAL A 20 -2.55 10.97 17.88
N VAL A 21 -1.90 9.90 18.34
CA VAL A 21 -1.59 8.73 17.49
C VAL A 21 -2.88 8.06 17.01
N ILE A 22 -3.85 7.88 17.89
CA ILE A 22 -5.17 7.32 17.55
C ILE A 22 -5.88 8.20 16.52
N LYS A 23 -5.84 9.52 16.69
CA LYS A 23 -6.42 10.47 15.72
C LYS A 23 -5.79 10.33 14.33
N ASP A 24 -4.46 10.31 14.25
CA ASP A 24 -3.75 10.22 12.97
C ASP A 24 -3.96 8.85 12.29
N MET A 25 -4.03 7.76 13.07
CA MET A 25 -4.34 6.43 12.55
C MET A 25 -5.80 6.29 12.09
N LYS A 26 -6.77 6.82 12.85
CA LYS A 26 -8.19 6.87 12.44
C LYS A 26 -8.38 7.70 11.18
N ARG A 27 -7.57 8.76 11.01
CA ARG A 27 -7.58 9.55 9.78
C ARG A 27 -7.11 8.72 8.58
N LEU A 28 -6.02 7.96 8.71
CA LEU A 28 -5.55 7.05 7.66
C LEU A 28 -6.61 5.98 7.33
N GLU A 29 -7.19 5.34 8.36
CA GLU A 29 -8.25 4.34 8.17
C GLU A 29 -9.49 4.94 7.50
N SER A 30 -9.91 6.14 7.90
CA SER A 30 -11.02 6.87 7.28
C SER A 30 -10.75 7.14 5.80
N PHE A 31 -9.52 7.50 5.42
CA PHE A 31 -9.14 7.57 4.00
C PHE A 31 -9.27 6.21 3.32
N CYS A 32 -8.77 5.12 3.91
CA CYS A 32 -8.92 3.76 3.37
C CYS A 32 -10.40 3.40 3.14
N VAL A 33 -11.26 3.65 4.13
CA VAL A 33 -12.69 3.35 4.06
C VAL A 33 -13.37 4.22 3.02
N ALA A 34 -13.23 5.55 3.09
CA ALA A 34 -13.88 6.48 2.18
C ALA A 34 -13.43 6.30 0.72
N PHE A 35 -12.18 5.89 0.50
CA PHE A 35 -11.60 5.71 -0.82
C PHE A 35 -11.86 4.33 -1.43
N ASN A 36 -11.85 3.25 -0.65
CA ASN A 36 -12.01 1.89 -1.19
C ASN A 36 -13.43 1.35 -1.08
N ILE A 37 -14.21 1.82 -0.12
CA ILE A 37 -15.59 1.40 0.10
C ILE A 37 -16.48 2.49 -0.50
N LEU A 38 -17.30 2.13 -1.49
CA LEU A 38 -18.49 2.94 -1.76
C LEU A 38 -19.49 2.54 -0.67
N PRO A 39 -19.96 3.47 0.18
CA PRO A 39 -20.95 3.14 1.19
C PRO A 39 -22.24 2.52 0.61
N ASN A 40 -22.48 2.70 -0.70
CA ASN A 40 -23.69 2.26 -1.39
C ASN A 40 -23.39 1.61 -2.76
N GLY A 41 -22.45 0.66 -2.83
CA GLY A 41 -22.19 -0.08 -4.08
C GLY A 41 -23.45 -0.80 -4.62
N PHE A 42 -23.47 -1.15 -5.92
CA PHE A 42 -24.57 -1.76 -6.70
C PHE A 42 -25.31 -2.98 -6.09
N ALA A 43 -24.90 -3.48 -4.93
CA ALA A 43 -25.46 -4.64 -4.25
C ALA A 43 -25.73 -4.43 -2.74
N GLN A 44 -25.88 -3.19 -2.27
CA GLN A 44 -26.31 -2.89 -0.90
C GLN A 44 -27.56 -2.00 -0.89
N ASP A 45 -28.51 -2.42 -0.05
CA ASP A 45 -29.82 -1.85 0.31
C ASP A 45 -30.28 -0.63 -0.52
N SER A 46 -31.20 -0.87 -1.47
CA SER A 46 -31.78 0.15 -2.36
C SER A 46 -32.57 1.24 -1.63
N SER A 47 -32.78 1.10 -0.33
CA SER A 47 -33.51 2.06 0.52
C SER A 47 -32.67 3.25 0.98
N VAL A 48 -31.34 3.23 0.80
CA VAL A 48 -30.43 4.25 1.33
C VAL A 48 -30.05 5.27 0.25
N THR A 49 -30.40 6.54 0.46
CA THR A 49 -30.06 7.64 -0.46
C THR A 49 -28.55 7.82 -0.56
N PRO A 50 -27.94 7.78 -1.77
CA PRO A 50 -26.50 7.92 -1.91
C PRO A 50 -26.03 9.32 -1.54
N SER A 51 -24.94 9.40 -0.78
CA SER A 51 -24.31 10.68 -0.44
C SER A 51 -23.72 11.35 -1.69
N LYS A 52 -23.60 12.69 -1.68
CA LYS A 52 -22.97 13.46 -2.78
C LYS A 52 -21.58 12.90 -3.16
N TRP A 53 -20.79 12.49 -2.17
CA TRP A 53 -19.49 11.85 -2.39
C TRP A 53 -19.59 10.52 -3.14
N THR A 54 -20.59 9.70 -2.82
CA THR A 54 -20.82 8.40 -3.47
C THR A 54 -21.17 8.59 -4.95
N ILE A 55 -21.97 9.60 -5.27
CA ILE A 55 -22.35 9.94 -6.64
C ILE A 55 -21.12 10.37 -7.44
N VAL A 56 -20.36 11.34 -6.92
CA VAL A 56 -19.13 11.82 -7.57
C VAL A 56 -18.16 10.68 -7.83
N LYS A 57 -17.95 9.81 -6.84
CA LYS A 57 -17.07 8.65 -6.96
C LYS A 57 -17.56 7.64 -8.01
N SER A 58 -18.86 7.40 -8.09
CA SER A 58 -19.45 6.51 -9.09
C SER A 58 -19.25 7.05 -10.51
N ILE A 59 -19.41 8.36 -10.69
CA ILE A 59 -19.13 9.04 -11.97
C ILE A 59 -17.65 8.89 -12.33
N ILE A 60 -16.73 9.11 -11.39
CA ILE A 60 -15.29 8.93 -11.62
C ILE A 60 -14.98 7.50 -12.06
N TYR A 61 -15.52 6.48 -11.37
CA TYR A 61 -15.32 5.08 -11.76
C TYR A 61 -15.88 4.77 -13.14
N PHE A 62 -17.07 5.30 -13.47
CA PHE A 62 -17.64 5.14 -14.80
C PHE A 62 -16.73 5.74 -15.88
N CYS A 63 -16.20 6.94 -15.66
CA CYS A 63 -15.24 7.56 -16.57
C CYS A 63 -13.96 6.73 -16.73
N ILE A 64 -13.43 6.16 -15.65
CA ILE A 64 -12.23 5.29 -15.69
C ILE A 64 -12.50 4.02 -16.50
N ILE A 65 -13.63 3.35 -16.25
CA ILE A 65 -14.01 2.12 -16.98
C ILE A 65 -14.17 2.43 -18.46
N PHE A 66 -14.89 3.51 -18.78
CA PHE A 66 -15.06 3.95 -20.16
C PHE A 66 -13.72 4.24 -20.84
N ALA A 67 -12.81 4.93 -20.15
CA ALA A 67 -11.46 5.18 -20.66
C ALA A 67 -10.68 3.89 -20.90
N ASN A 68 -10.72 2.93 -19.98
CA ASN A 68 -10.05 1.65 -20.16
C ASN A 68 -10.60 0.86 -21.37
N ILE A 69 -11.91 0.90 -21.59
CA ILE A 69 -12.55 0.26 -22.76
C ILE A 69 -12.09 0.97 -24.04
N ALA A 70 -12.12 2.29 -24.08
CA ALA A 70 -11.64 3.07 -25.22
C ALA A 70 -10.17 2.79 -25.55
N HIS A 71 -9.30 2.75 -24.54
CA HIS A 71 -7.88 2.43 -24.72
C HIS A 71 -7.64 0.96 -25.10
N LEU A 72 -8.47 0.03 -24.63
CA LEU A 72 -8.41 -1.37 -25.06
C LEU A 72 -8.81 -1.52 -26.53
N VAL A 73 -9.82 -0.78 -26.98
CA VAL A 73 -10.19 -0.69 -28.41
C VAL A 73 -9.03 -0.11 -29.23
N LEU A 74 -8.41 0.99 -28.76
CA LEU A 74 -7.22 1.58 -29.40
C LEU A 74 -6.05 0.60 -29.51
N LEU A 75 -5.80 -0.22 -28.48
CA LEU A 75 -4.74 -1.23 -28.48
C LEU A 75 -5.07 -2.41 -29.42
N SER A 76 -6.35 -2.72 -29.62
CA SER A 76 -6.80 -3.85 -30.46
C SER A 76 -6.77 -3.58 -31.96
N VAL A 77 -6.87 -2.32 -32.38
CA VAL A 77 -6.90 -1.93 -33.80
C VAL A 77 -5.50 -1.47 -34.22
N PHE A 78 -4.80 -2.33 -34.96
CA PHE A 78 -3.36 -2.21 -35.21
C PHE A 78 -2.90 -0.95 -35.97
N ASN A 79 -3.78 -0.26 -36.71
CA ASN A 79 -3.47 0.94 -37.49
C ASN A 79 -4.67 1.91 -37.55
N LEU A 80 -4.93 2.63 -36.45
CA LEU A 80 -5.86 3.77 -36.49
C LEU A 80 -5.16 5.00 -37.08
N PRO A 81 -5.82 5.75 -37.99
CA PRO A 81 -5.35 7.06 -38.43
C PRO A 81 -5.21 8.05 -37.26
N ASP A 82 -4.27 8.99 -37.35
CA ASP A 82 -3.93 9.96 -36.29
C ASP A 82 -5.12 10.78 -35.76
N HIS A 83 -6.09 11.11 -36.62
CA HIS A 83 -7.29 11.82 -36.19
C HIS A 83 -8.17 11.00 -35.24
N TRP A 84 -8.27 9.69 -35.45
CA TRP A 84 -8.99 8.81 -34.53
C TRP A 84 -8.22 8.61 -33.22
N LEU A 85 -6.89 8.55 -33.27
CA LEU A 85 -6.04 8.44 -32.08
C LEU A 85 -6.28 9.61 -31.11
N HIS A 86 -6.37 10.84 -31.61
CA HIS A 86 -6.71 12.00 -30.78
C HIS A 86 -8.16 11.97 -30.25
N ILE A 87 -9.13 11.51 -31.06
CA ILE A 87 -10.54 11.40 -30.65
C ILE A 87 -10.70 10.38 -29.51
N PHE A 88 -10.02 9.24 -29.60
CA PHE A 88 -10.03 8.18 -28.59
C PHE A 88 -9.10 8.44 -27.40
N GLY A 89 -8.43 9.59 -27.36
CA GLY A 89 -7.71 10.03 -26.16
C GLY A 89 -6.25 9.62 -26.06
N ASP A 90 -5.63 9.20 -27.16
CA ASP A 90 -4.19 8.97 -27.21
C ASP A 90 -3.43 10.31 -27.28
N PHE A 91 -3.24 10.93 -26.11
CA PHE A 91 -2.47 12.18 -25.99
C PHE A 91 -0.94 11.98 -26.12
N PHE A 92 -0.47 10.75 -26.29
CA PHE A 92 0.91 10.41 -26.66
C PHE A 92 1.06 10.09 -28.15
N CYS A 93 0.15 10.60 -29.00
CA CYS A 93 0.21 10.40 -30.44
C CYS A 93 1.58 10.83 -31.01
N GLY A 94 2.22 9.95 -31.78
CA GLY A 94 3.58 10.17 -32.31
C GLY A 94 4.73 9.72 -31.40
N HIS A 95 4.47 9.32 -30.15
CA HIS A 95 5.51 8.75 -29.28
C HIS A 95 5.69 7.24 -29.52
N PRO A 96 6.92 6.73 -29.71
CA PRO A 96 7.16 5.29 -29.94
C PRO A 96 6.70 4.43 -28.75
N GLY A 97 6.92 4.93 -27.53
CA GLY A 97 6.53 4.31 -26.26
C GLY A 97 5.03 4.31 -25.90
N ARG A 98 4.14 4.96 -26.68
CA ARG A 98 2.74 5.19 -26.29
C ARG A 98 1.95 3.91 -25.97
N ARG A 99 2.17 2.85 -26.75
CA ARG A 99 1.45 1.57 -26.59
C ARG A 99 1.77 0.92 -25.24
N PHE A 100 3.02 1.06 -24.78
CA PHE A 100 3.46 0.53 -23.51
C PHE A 100 2.84 1.28 -22.33
N PHE A 101 2.72 2.61 -22.43
CA PHE A 101 2.00 3.39 -21.43
C PHE A 101 0.55 2.92 -21.28
N TRP A 102 -0.16 2.71 -22.40
CA TRP A 102 -1.55 2.26 -22.37
C TRP A 102 -1.72 0.84 -21.84
N LEU A 103 -0.81 -0.08 -22.16
CA LEU A 103 -0.78 -1.43 -21.58
C LEU A 103 -0.50 -1.39 -20.08
N PHE A 104 0.47 -0.59 -19.66
CA PHE A 104 0.82 -0.39 -18.26
C PHE A 104 -0.35 0.22 -17.47
N TRP A 105 -1.00 1.22 -18.05
CA TRP A 105 -2.15 1.90 -17.47
C TRP A 105 -3.33 0.92 -17.28
N LEU A 106 -3.65 0.14 -18.32
CA LEU A 106 -4.70 -0.87 -18.26
C LEU A 106 -4.42 -1.89 -17.14
N TYR A 107 -3.20 -2.40 -17.05
CA TYR A 107 -2.81 -3.34 -16.00
C TYR A 107 -2.95 -2.73 -14.61
N MET A 108 -2.42 -1.53 -14.40
CA MET A 108 -2.53 -0.81 -13.12
C MET A 108 -3.98 -0.56 -12.72
N SER A 109 -4.85 -0.26 -13.69
CA SER A 109 -6.27 -0.05 -13.43
C SER A 109 -6.98 -1.35 -13.03
N ILE A 110 -6.76 -2.45 -13.76
CA ILE A 110 -7.29 -3.77 -13.41
C ILE A 110 -6.81 -4.20 -12.03
N PHE A 111 -5.52 -4.03 -11.76
CA PHE A 111 -4.93 -4.38 -10.47
C PHE A 111 -5.50 -3.55 -9.31
N GLY A 112 -5.64 -2.23 -9.50
CA GLY A 112 -6.31 -1.34 -8.55
C GLY A 112 -7.75 -1.78 -8.26
N GLU A 113 -8.45 -2.29 -9.26
CA GLU A 113 -9.83 -2.76 -9.11
C GLU A 113 -9.93 -4.11 -8.36
N VAL A 114 -8.99 -5.02 -8.58
CA VAL A 114 -8.86 -6.26 -7.78
C VAL A 114 -8.61 -5.92 -6.31
N LEU A 115 -7.73 -4.96 -6.02
CA LEU A 115 -7.48 -4.49 -4.66
C LEU A 115 -8.72 -3.88 -4.02
N ARG A 116 -9.50 -3.10 -4.78
CA ARG A 116 -10.77 -2.53 -4.30
C ARG A 116 -11.77 -3.62 -3.92
N HIS A 117 -11.94 -4.64 -4.76
CA HIS A 117 -12.83 -5.77 -4.47
C HIS A 117 -12.38 -6.57 -3.25
N PHE A 118 -11.07 -6.71 -3.05
CA PHE A 118 -10.53 -7.31 -1.85
C PHE A 118 -10.90 -6.51 -0.59
N TRP A 119 -10.81 -5.18 -0.62
CA TRP A 119 -11.28 -4.32 0.47
C TRP A 119 -12.76 -4.53 0.77
N ILE A 120 -13.60 -4.55 -0.25
CA ILE A 120 -15.05 -4.78 -0.10
C ILE A 120 -15.32 -6.15 0.53
N TYR A 121 -14.61 -7.19 0.09
CA TYR A 121 -14.69 -8.53 0.67
C TYR A 121 -14.35 -8.52 2.17
N LEU A 122 -13.24 -7.86 2.55
CA LEU A 122 -12.82 -7.75 3.95
C LEU A 122 -13.88 -7.06 4.82
N VAL A 123 -14.50 -6.00 4.31
CA VAL A 123 -15.56 -5.25 5.01
C VAL A 123 -16.80 -6.12 5.18
N LYS A 124 -17.30 -6.68 4.08
CA LYS A 124 -18.57 -7.43 4.04
C LYS A 124 -18.54 -8.67 4.94
N LYS A 125 -17.41 -9.36 5.00
CA LYS A 125 -17.24 -10.54 5.87
C LYS A 125 -16.94 -10.20 7.32
N GLY A 126 -16.93 -8.91 7.68
CA GLY A 126 -16.54 -8.47 9.01
C GLY A 126 -15.07 -8.78 9.32
N HIS A 127 -14.26 -9.09 8.31
CA HIS A 127 -12.81 -9.20 8.45
C HIS A 127 -12.15 -7.83 8.62
N LEU A 128 -12.87 -6.70 8.60
CA LEU A 128 -12.38 -5.50 9.28
C LEU A 128 -12.23 -5.72 10.79
N LYS A 129 -12.97 -6.64 11.43
CA LYS A 129 -12.65 -7.11 12.79
C LYS A 129 -11.31 -7.84 12.88
N THR A 130 -10.58 -8.07 11.78
CA THR A 130 -9.15 -8.43 11.82
C THR A 130 -8.29 -7.27 12.28
N LEU A 131 -8.76 -6.03 12.10
CA LEU A 131 -8.28 -4.82 12.78
C LEU A 131 -8.74 -4.78 14.25
N ARG A 132 -9.13 -5.92 14.87
CA ARG A 132 -9.41 -6.01 16.32
C ARG A 132 -8.31 -5.34 17.13
N LEU A 133 -7.07 -5.48 16.66
CA LEU A 133 -5.91 -4.79 17.23
C LEU A 133 -6.12 -3.27 17.24
N TYR A 134 -6.49 -2.66 16.12
CA TYR A 134 -6.72 -1.22 16.02
C TYR A 134 -7.95 -0.76 16.78
N ASP A 135 -9.07 -1.48 16.71
CA ASP A 135 -10.27 -1.17 17.49
C ASP A 135 -9.97 -1.22 19.01
N THR A 136 -9.21 -2.22 19.44
CA THR A 136 -8.74 -2.32 20.83
C THR A 136 -7.72 -1.23 21.16
N LEU A 137 -6.83 -0.85 20.25
CA LEU A 137 -5.90 0.26 20.43
C LEU A 137 -6.62 1.62 20.51
N TYR A 138 -7.67 1.82 19.72
CA TYR A 138 -8.45 3.05 19.69
C TYR A 138 -9.29 3.24 20.95
N THR A 139 -9.70 2.14 21.59
CA THR A 139 -10.52 2.16 22.80
C THR A 139 -9.69 2.07 24.08
N LYS A 140 -8.60 1.30 24.09
CA LYS A 140 -7.80 1.00 25.30
C LYS A 140 -6.40 1.61 25.29
N GLY A 141 -5.96 2.22 24.18
CA GLY A 141 -4.65 2.86 24.05
C GLY A 141 -3.49 1.87 23.85
N PHE A 142 -2.27 2.40 23.81
CA PHE A 142 -1.03 1.65 23.54
C PHE A 142 -0.45 1.06 24.83
N ARG A 143 -1.24 0.25 25.54
CA ARG A 143 -0.84 -0.34 26.83
C ARG A 143 -0.23 -1.73 26.67
N SER A 144 0.67 -2.10 27.58
CA SER A 144 1.33 -3.41 27.59
C SER A 144 0.33 -4.57 27.68
N GLN A 145 -0.77 -4.40 28.43
CA GLN A 145 -1.81 -5.42 28.56
C GLN A 145 -2.62 -5.62 27.27
N VAL A 146 -2.65 -4.61 26.38
CA VAL A 146 -3.40 -4.64 25.12
C VAL A 146 -2.52 -5.21 24.00
N LEU A 147 -1.27 -4.78 23.94
CA LEU A 147 -0.33 -5.18 22.88
C LEU A 147 0.38 -6.51 23.20
N HIS A 148 0.32 -6.95 24.47
CA HIS A 148 1.06 -8.10 25.00
C HIS A 148 2.56 -7.97 24.73
N MET A 149 3.12 -6.80 25.06
CA MET A 149 4.54 -6.49 24.95
C MET A 149 5.02 -5.69 26.15
N SER A 150 6.34 -5.63 26.36
CA SER A 150 6.90 -4.75 27.38
C SER A 150 6.55 -3.27 27.10
N PRO A 151 6.45 -2.42 28.14
CA PRO A 151 6.15 -1.00 27.97
C PRO A 151 7.12 -0.29 27.02
N PHE A 152 8.38 -0.69 27.03
CA PHE A 152 9.41 -0.17 26.12
C PHE A 152 9.08 -0.43 24.64
N TYR A 153 8.66 -1.65 24.30
CA TYR A 153 8.24 -1.99 22.93
C TYR A 153 6.93 -1.34 22.54
N CYS A 154 6.00 -1.16 23.49
CA CYS A 154 4.75 -0.43 23.25
C CYS A 154 5.03 1.03 22.86
N LEU A 155 5.96 1.70 23.55
CA LEU A 155 6.38 3.07 23.24
C LEU A 155 7.04 3.18 21.86
N LYS A 156 7.93 2.23 21.52
CA LYS A 156 8.57 2.18 20.20
C LYS A 156 7.55 1.97 19.08
N PHE A 157 6.64 1.01 19.26
CA PHE A 157 5.59 0.76 18.29
C PHE A 157 4.68 1.96 18.12
N ARG A 158 4.24 2.60 19.22
CA ARG A 158 3.43 3.83 19.18
C ARG A 158 4.10 4.93 18.36
N PHE A 159 5.39 5.15 18.60
CA PHE A 159 6.19 6.11 17.86
C PHE A 159 6.26 5.78 16.36
N VAL A 160 6.54 4.52 16.01
CA VAL A 160 6.64 4.09 14.61
C VAL A 160 5.29 4.14 13.89
N ALA A 161 4.22 3.65 14.52
CA ALA A 161 2.87 3.65 13.96
C ALA A 161 2.39 5.08 13.64
N ASN A 162 2.62 6.03 14.55
CA ASN A 162 2.28 7.43 14.33
C ASN A 162 3.04 8.03 13.14
N ASN A 163 4.35 7.83 13.11
CA ASN A 163 5.22 8.34 12.07
C ASN A 163 4.89 7.74 10.69
N LEU A 164 4.61 6.44 10.63
CA LEU A 164 4.14 5.78 9.41
C LEU A 164 2.79 6.33 8.93
N ALA A 165 1.82 6.51 9.83
CA ALA A 165 0.51 7.04 9.47
C ALA A 165 0.61 8.46 8.87
N ILE A 166 1.39 9.34 9.51
CA ILE A 166 1.63 10.70 9.01
C ILE A 166 2.36 10.66 7.67
N TRP A 167 3.40 9.83 7.55
CA TRP A 167 4.19 9.70 6.34
C TRP A 167 3.32 9.26 5.15
N TRP A 168 2.49 8.22 5.31
CA TRP A 168 1.59 7.75 4.26
C TRP A 168 0.59 8.83 3.83
N ILE A 169 -0.04 9.54 4.77
CA ILE A 169 -0.97 10.64 4.46
C ILE A 169 -0.27 11.72 3.62
N LYS A 170 0.95 12.10 3.99
CA LYS A 170 1.72 13.12 3.27
C LYS A 170 2.14 12.65 1.88
N VAL A 171 2.64 11.42 1.76
CA VAL A 171 3.06 10.85 0.46
C VAL A 171 1.88 10.77 -0.50
N ILE A 172 0.71 10.31 -0.02
CA ILE A 172 -0.51 10.26 -0.83
C ILE A 172 -0.92 11.65 -1.31
N ALA A 173 -0.93 12.65 -0.41
CA ALA A 173 -1.27 14.02 -0.78
C ALA A 173 -0.27 14.61 -1.78
N LEU A 174 1.03 14.42 -1.55
CA LEU A 174 2.09 14.91 -2.44
C LEU A 174 1.97 14.28 -3.83
N LEU A 175 1.80 12.96 -3.92
CA LEU A 175 1.64 12.23 -5.18
C LEU A 175 0.41 12.72 -5.95
N THR A 176 -0.70 12.94 -5.26
CA THR A 176 -1.94 13.42 -5.90
C THR A 176 -1.73 14.79 -6.55
N ILE A 177 -1.02 15.69 -5.87
CA ILE A 177 -0.75 17.05 -6.35
C ILE A 177 0.32 17.05 -7.46
N SER A 178 1.38 16.25 -7.30
CA SER A 178 2.51 16.26 -8.24
C SER A 178 2.24 15.51 -9.55
N LEU A 179 1.34 14.53 -9.55
CA LEU A 179 1.09 13.71 -10.74
C LEU A 179 0.43 14.51 -11.89
N ALA A 180 -0.42 15.49 -11.57
CA ALA A 180 -1.06 16.33 -12.58
C ALA A 180 -0.05 17.12 -13.43
N PRO A 181 0.84 17.96 -12.86
CA PRO A 181 1.82 18.70 -13.66
C PRO A 181 2.83 17.77 -14.36
N ILE A 182 3.16 16.60 -13.79
CA ILE A 182 4.02 15.61 -14.46
C ILE A 182 3.35 15.11 -15.74
N LEU A 183 2.07 14.71 -15.68
CA LEU A 183 1.36 14.22 -16.86
C LEU A 183 1.21 15.29 -17.94
N VAL A 184 0.90 16.53 -17.55
CA VAL A 184 0.84 17.67 -18.49
C VAL A 184 2.20 17.86 -19.16
N PHE A 185 3.29 17.92 -18.38
CA PHE A 185 4.62 18.14 -18.92
C PHE A 185 5.04 17.03 -19.91
N ILE A 186 4.76 15.76 -19.58
CA ILE A 186 5.07 14.64 -20.49
C ILE A 186 4.21 14.75 -21.76
N SER A 187 2.92 15.08 -21.65
CA SER A 187 2.03 15.26 -22.80
C SER A 187 2.48 16.40 -23.73
N GLU A 188 2.95 17.53 -23.17
CA GLU A 188 3.46 18.67 -23.93
C GLU A 188 4.83 18.42 -24.56
N SER A 189 5.58 17.43 -24.06
CA SER A 189 6.88 17.06 -24.62
C SER A 189 6.80 16.22 -25.90
N VAL A 190 5.60 15.86 -26.33
CA VAL A 190 5.37 15.01 -27.52
C VAL A 190 5.42 15.86 -28.80
N SER A 191 5.99 15.29 -29.85
CA SER A 191 6.22 15.98 -31.13
C SER A 191 4.96 16.38 -31.91
N GLN A 192 3.79 15.79 -31.60
CA GLN A 192 2.52 16.06 -32.27
C GLN A 192 1.49 16.71 -31.34
N LEU A 193 1.70 18.00 -31.05
CA LEU A 193 0.76 18.81 -30.29
C LEU A 193 -0.58 19.00 -31.02
N PRO A 194 -1.70 19.16 -30.28
CA PRO A 194 -3.02 19.37 -30.87
C PRO A 194 -3.05 20.64 -31.73
N LYS A 195 -3.46 20.50 -33.00
CA LYS A 195 -3.43 21.61 -33.98
C LYS A 195 -4.77 22.34 -34.09
N THR A 196 -5.86 21.70 -33.67
CA THR A 196 -7.21 22.26 -33.73
C THR A 196 -7.79 22.46 -32.32
N PRO A 197 -8.71 23.43 -32.14
CA PRO A 197 -9.38 23.66 -30.85
C PRO A 197 -10.13 22.41 -30.34
N GLN A 198 -10.72 21.63 -31.25
CA GLN A 198 -11.39 20.38 -30.90
C GLN A 198 -10.41 19.34 -30.38
N GLN A 199 -9.27 19.14 -31.07
CA GLN A 199 -8.21 18.25 -30.59
C GLN A 199 -7.65 18.69 -29.24
N PHE A 200 -7.50 19.99 -29.01
CA PHE A 200 -7.09 20.53 -27.72
C PHE A 200 -8.08 20.10 -26.62
N ILE A 201 -9.38 20.35 -26.81
CA ILE A 201 -10.42 19.99 -25.82
C ILE A 201 -10.40 18.48 -25.53
N TYR A 202 -10.35 17.63 -26.55
CA TYR A 202 -10.30 16.18 -26.37
C TYR A 202 -9.05 15.73 -25.62
N THR A 203 -7.86 16.20 -26.03
CA THR A 203 -6.58 15.83 -25.41
C THR A 203 -6.58 16.11 -23.90
N TYR A 204 -6.94 17.33 -23.48
CA TYR A 204 -6.91 17.67 -22.05
C TYR A 204 -8.06 17.02 -21.26
N CYS A 205 -9.21 16.76 -21.89
CA CYS A 205 -10.29 15.99 -21.28
C CYS A 205 -9.82 14.56 -20.97
N TRP A 206 -9.19 13.89 -21.93
CA TRP A 206 -8.64 12.55 -21.77
C TRP A 206 -7.46 12.50 -20.80
N LEU A 207 -6.60 13.53 -20.81
CA LEU A 207 -5.52 13.69 -19.84
C LEU A 207 -6.07 13.81 -18.41
N PHE A 208 -7.14 14.60 -18.21
CA PHE A 208 -7.80 14.73 -16.92
C PHE A 208 -8.43 13.41 -16.44
N VAL A 209 -9.14 12.70 -17.32
CA VAL A 209 -9.72 11.38 -16.99
C VAL A 209 -8.63 10.37 -16.62
N THR A 210 -7.53 10.36 -17.38
CA THR A 210 -6.39 9.46 -17.14
C THR A 210 -5.66 9.81 -15.84
N TYR A 211 -5.48 11.09 -15.54
CA TYR A 211 -4.95 11.55 -14.25
C TYR A 211 -5.82 11.06 -13.08
N LEU A 212 -7.14 11.27 -13.14
CA LEU A 212 -8.05 10.81 -12.10
C LEU A 212 -7.97 9.29 -11.91
N GLY A 213 -7.91 8.55 -13.02
CA GLY A 213 -7.69 7.11 -12.99
C GLY A 213 -6.41 6.73 -12.27
N LEU A 214 -5.28 7.30 -12.68
CA LEU A 214 -3.96 7.01 -12.12
C LEU A 214 -3.92 7.32 -10.63
N VAL A 215 -4.42 8.48 -10.22
CA VAL A 215 -4.57 8.85 -8.81
C VAL A 215 -5.41 7.81 -8.08
N CYS A 216 -6.55 7.39 -8.63
CA CYS A 216 -7.40 6.37 -8.00
C CYS A 216 -6.69 5.03 -7.82
N ALA A 217 -6.03 4.52 -8.84
CA ALA A 217 -5.30 3.25 -8.76
C ALA A 217 -4.14 3.33 -7.75
N LEU A 218 -3.34 4.40 -7.82
CA LEU A 218 -2.17 4.60 -6.96
C LEU A 218 -2.55 4.83 -5.49
N ILE A 219 -3.57 5.65 -5.22
CA ILE A 219 -4.04 5.88 -3.84
C ILE A 219 -4.54 4.58 -3.23
N ASN A 220 -5.30 3.76 -3.97
CA ASN A 220 -5.77 2.47 -3.45
C ASN A 220 -4.58 1.56 -3.07
N LEU A 221 -3.57 1.47 -3.95
CA LEU A 221 -2.35 0.72 -3.69
C LEU A 221 -1.58 1.25 -2.47
N MET A 222 -1.38 2.57 -2.38
CA MET A 222 -0.66 3.21 -1.28
C MET A 222 -1.37 3.10 0.06
N LEU A 223 -2.70 3.30 0.11
CA LEU A 223 -3.49 3.15 1.34
C LEU A 223 -3.42 1.71 1.86
N THR A 224 -3.47 0.74 0.95
CA THR A 224 -3.35 -0.68 1.29
C THR A 224 -1.94 -1.00 1.80
N GLY A 225 -0.90 -0.52 1.11
CA GLY A 225 0.49 -0.63 1.58
C GLY A 225 0.69 0.02 2.95
N GLY A 226 0.05 1.17 3.19
CA GLY A 226 0.14 1.90 4.44
C GLY A 226 -0.33 1.12 5.64
N LEU A 227 -1.52 0.51 5.55
CA LEU A 227 -2.02 -0.33 6.63
C LEU A 227 -1.11 -1.52 6.89
N VAL A 228 -0.54 -2.13 5.86
CA VAL A 228 0.28 -3.33 6.02
C VAL A 228 1.65 -3.02 6.59
N THR A 229 2.26 -1.88 6.26
CA THR A 229 3.50 -1.44 6.91
C THR A 229 3.31 -1.24 8.42
N ILE A 230 2.16 -0.71 8.86
CA ILE A 230 1.85 -0.56 10.29
C ILE A 230 1.67 -1.93 10.97
N HIS A 231 1.00 -2.89 10.31
CA HIS A 231 0.88 -4.26 10.83
C HIS A 231 2.24 -4.96 10.92
N LEU A 232 3.07 -4.86 9.87
CA LEU A 232 4.41 -5.43 9.88
C LEU A 232 5.28 -4.84 10.99
N ALA A 233 5.17 -3.54 11.25
CA ALA A 233 5.85 -2.90 12.37
C ALA A 233 5.41 -3.47 13.72
N TYR A 234 4.10 -3.69 13.92
CA TYR A 234 3.58 -4.36 15.13
C TYR A 234 4.21 -5.74 15.32
N PHE A 235 4.19 -6.59 14.29
CA PHE A 235 4.76 -7.95 14.37
C PHE A 235 6.25 -7.95 14.58
N TYR A 236 6.97 -7.04 13.93
CA TYR A 236 8.41 -6.90 14.12
C TYR A 236 8.74 -6.61 15.60
N PHE A 237 8.08 -5.62 16.21
CA PHE A 237 8.32 -5.31 17.63
C PHE A 237 7.91 -6.44 18.56
N LYS A 238 6.82 -7.15 18.25
CA LYS A 238 6.41 -8.33 19.02
C LYS A 238 7.41 -9.47 18.92
N ALA A 239 7.92 -9.74 17.72
CA ALA A 239 8.93 -10.77 17.48
C ALA A 239 10.22 -10.49 18.25
N VAL A 240 10.67 -9.23 18.25
CA VAL A 240 11.85 -8.79 19.01
C VAL A 240 11.62 -8.93 20.50
N HIS A 241 10.46 -8.52 21.01
CA HIS A 241 10.11 -8.69 22.42
C HIS A 241 10.14 -10.17 22.86
N VAL A 242 9.50 -11.05 22.09
CA VAL A 242 9.48 -12.49 22.37
C VAL A 242 10.90 -13.08 22.28
N ALA A 243 11.71 -12.65 21.30
CA ALA A 243 13.09 -13.11 21.17
C ALA A 243 13.95 -12.72 22.38
N GLU A 244 13.83 -11.48 22.86
CA GLU A 244 14.56 -11.04 24.05
C GLU A 244 14.13 -11.78 25.32
N ASN A 245 12.82 -12.06 25.48
CA ASN A 245 12.34 -12.84 26.61
C ASN A 245 12.89 -14.28 26.58
N VAL A 246 12.93 -14.92 25.40
CA VAL A 246 13.52 -16.25 25.21
C VAL A 246 15.03 -16.24 25.48
N GLU A 247 15.75 -15.23 24.99
CA GLU A 247 17.19 -15.10 25.20
C GLU A 247 17.53 -14.86 26.68
N HIS A 248 16.78 -13.98 27.35
CA HIS A 248 16.94 -13.71 28.77
C HIS A 248 16.61 -14.94 29.61
N PHE A 249 15.58 -15.71 29.24
CA PHE A 249 15.29 -17.02 29.84
C PHE A 249 16.45 -18.00 29.65
N ALA A 250 17.00 -18.12 28.44
CA ALA A 250 18.13 -19.00 28.16
C ALA A 250 19.38 -18.63 28.98
N LYS A 251 19.65 -17.34 29.15
CA LYS A 251 20.77 -16.83 29.98
C LYS A 251 20.56 -17.10 31.48
N LYS A 252 19.34 -16.99 31.99
CA LYS A 252 19.01 -17.22 33.41
C LYS A 252 18.93 -18.69 33.84
N ARG A 253 19.00 -19.63 32.88
CA ARG A 253 18.99 -21.08 33.15
C ARG A 253 20.08 -21.53 34.13
N ARG A 254 21.26 -20.90 34.11
CA ARG A 254 22.39 -21.29 34.96
C ARG A 254 22.34 -20.74 36.39
N SER A 255 21.48 -19.75 36.66
CA SER A 255 21.49 -19.00 37.93
C SER A 255 20.18 -19.01 38.70
N SER A 256 19.11 -19.63 38.18
CA SER A 256 17.78 -19.58 38.79
C SER A 256 17.45 -20.86 39.58
N HIS A 257 16.76 -20.70 40.71
CA HIS A 257 16.19 -21.82 41.46
C HIS A 257 15.13 -22.57 40.64
N LYS A 258 14.99 -23.88 40.88
CA LYS A 258 14.16 -24.80 40.08
C LYS A 258 12.68 -24.40 39.98
N VAL A 259 12.13 -23.77 41.03
CA VAL A 259 10.72 -23.31 41.08
C VAL A 259 10.53 -22.04 40.24
N ASP A 260 11.42 -21.06 40.39
CA ASP A 260 11.39 -19.81 39.61
C ASP A 260 11.63 -20.08 38.12
N TYR A 261 12.51 -21.04 37.81
CA TYR A 261 12.76 -21.49 36.45
C TYR A 261 11.50 -22.06 35.78
N LEU A 262 10.72 -22.89 36.50
CA LEU A 262 9.49 -23.48 35.97
C LEU A 262 8.40 -22.42 35.70
N LEU A 263 8.29 -21.43 36.59
CA LEU A 263 7.39 -20.28 36.42
C LEU A 263 7.77 -19.44 35.20
N MET A 264 9.05 -19.09 35.05
CA MET A 264 9.54 -18.34 33.89
C MET A 264 9.39 -19.12 32.58
N TYR A 265 9.59 -20.43 32.62
CA TYR A 265 9.39 -21.31 31.47
C TYR A 265 7.93 -21.31 31.00
N LYS A 266 6.97 -21.51 31.92
CA LYS A 266 5.53 -21.47 31.60
C LYS A 266 5.12 -20.11 31.03
N ALA A 267 5.62 -19.01 31.59
CA ALA A 267 5.33 -17.66 31.10
C ALA A 267 5.87 -17.45 29.67
N THR A 268 7.15 -17.78 29.44
CA THR A 268 7.81 -17.61 28.14
C THR A 268 7.13 -18.46 27.05
N ILE A 269 6.78 -19.72 27.34
CA ILE A 269 6.07 -20.57 26.38
C ILE A 269 4.69 -20.03 26.06
N ARG A 270 3.95 -19.56 27.06
CA ARG A 270 2.62 -18.97 26.83
C ARG A 270 2.69 -17.77 25.89
N GLU A 271 3.70 -16.92 26.05
CA GLU A 271 3.94 -15.78 25.15
C GLU A 271 4.30 -16.22 23.73
N VAL A 272 5.18 -17.22 23.58
CA VAL A 272 5.55 -17.78 22.26
C VAL A 272 4.34 -18.39 21.55
N ILE A 273 3.54 -19.20 22.23
CA ILE A 273 2.33 -19.81 21.68
C ILE A 273 1.32 -18.73 21.29
N GLN A 274 1.13 -17.71 22.14
CA GLN A 274 0.24 -16.59 21.85
C GLN A 274 0.69 -15.84 20.60
N TYR A 275 1.98 -15.53 20.47
CA TYR A 275 2.55 -14.89 19.28
C TYR A 275 2.36 -15.74 18.02
N GLN A 276 2.60 -17.06 18.09
CA GLN A 276 2.39 -17.98 16.97
C GLN A 276 0.92 -18.02 16.53
N ASN A 277 -0.01 -18.14 17.48
CA ASN A 277 -1.45 -18.16 17.18
C ASN A 277 -1.92 -16.85 16.52
N GLU A 278 -1.40 -15.70 16.97
CA GLU A 278 -1.72 -14.41 16.35
C GLU A 278 -1.18 -14.29 14.92
N ILE A 279 0.04 -14.77 14.67
CA ILE A 279 0.63 -14.80 13.32
C ILE A 279 -0.10 -15.77 12.41
N GLU A 280 -0.39 -16.99 12.86
CA GLU A 280 -1.12 -18.01 12.09
C GLU A 280 -2.46 -17.44 11.61
N HIS A 281 -3.21 -16.84 12.54
CA HIS A 281 -4.51 -16.25 12.27
C HIS A 281 -4.46 -15.11 11.24
N LEU A 282 -3.38 -14.32 11.24
CA LEU A 282 -3.17 -13.27 10.25
C LEU A 282 -2.62 -13.77 8.94
N ASN A 283 -1.72 -14.75 8.95
CA ASN A 283 -1.18 -15.36 7.74
C ASN A 283 -2.31 -15.97 6.92
N VAL A 284 -3.25 -16.69 7.54
CA VAL A 284 -4.44 -17.21 6.85
C VAL A 284 -5.26 -16.09 6.18
N ARG A 285 -5.32 -14.89 6.78
CA ARG A 285 -6.10 -13.76 6.27
C ARG A 285 -5.38 -12.89 5.25
N PHE A 286 -4.06 -12.74 5.37
CA PHE A 286 -3.22 -11.88 4.52
C PHE A 286 -2.45 -12.64 3.45
N ARG A 287 -2.28 -13.97 3.53
CA ARG A 287 -1.49 -14.75 2.56
C ARG A 287 -2.01 -14.60 1.13
N ASN A 288 -3.31 -14.80 0.93
CA ASN A 288 -3.90 -14.67 -0.41
C ASN A 288 -3.74 -13.24 -0.95
N TRP A 289 -3.81 -12.25 -0.07
CA TRP A 289 -3.63 -10.85 -0.42
C TRP A 289 -2.18 -10.46 -0.75
N LEU A 290 -1.21 -10.94 0.02
CA LEU A 290 0.21 -10.76 -0.26
C LEU A 290 0.62 -11.37 -1.60
N ILE A 291 0.01 -12.50 -1.98
CA ILE A 291 0.22 -13.11 -3.30
C ILE A 291 -0.25 -12.17 -4.41
N PHE A 292 -1.45 -11.59 -4.31
CA PHE A 292 -1.93 -10.62 -5.30
C PHE A 292 -1.04 -9.38 -5.38
N LEU A 293 -0.61 -8.82 -4.23
CA LEU A 293 0.34 -7.70 -4.22
C LEU A 293 1.68 -8.05 -4.86
N TYR A 294 2.23 -9.21 -4.54
CA TYR A 294 3.51 -9.66 -5.06
C TYR A 294 3.46 -9.85 -6.57
N LEU A 295 2.46 -10.56 -7.08
CA LEU A 295 2.26 -10.75 -8.53
C LEU A 295 2.00 -9.41 -9.24
N GLY A 296 1.18 -8.55 -8.64
CA GLY A 296 0.88 -7.20 -9.12
C GLY A 296 2.14 -6.37 -9.32
N MET A 297 2.93 -6.22 -8.26
CA MET A 297 4.15 -5.42 -8.26
C MET A 297 5.25 -6.05 -9.12
N SER A 298 5.40 -7.38 -9.12
CA SER A 298 6.38 -8.07 -9.95
C SER A 298 6.11 -7.82 -11.42
N PHE A 299 4.86 -7.97 -11.88
CA PHE A 299 4.51 -7.68 -13.26
C PHE A 299 4.84 -6.23 -13.65
N THR A 300 4.44 -5.25 -12.83
CA THR A 300 4.72 -3.83 -13.06
C THR A 300 6.22 -3.56 -13.19
N SER A 301 7.02 -4.22 -12.36
CA SER A 301 8.48 -4.13 -12.36
C SER A 301 9.12 -4.83 -13.55
N ASP A 302 8.79 -6.09 -13.79
CA ASP A 302 9.35 -6.93 -14.86
C ASP A 302 8.98 -6.37 -16.24
N PHE A 303 7.73 -5.96 -16.43
CA PHE A 303 7.27 -5.33 -17.66
C PHE A 303 7.96 -3.97 -17.88
N GLY A 304 8.07 -3.15 -16.84
CA GLY A 304 8.72 -1.84 -16.94
C GLY A 304 10.23 -1.92 -17.19
N VAL A 305 10.94 -2.89 -16.60
CA VAL A 305 12.36 -3.14 -16.89
C VAL A 305 12.55 -3.77 -18.26
N TYR A 306 11.67 -4.67 -18.70
CA TYR A 306 11.68 -5.19 -20.06
C TYR A 306 11.55 -4.05 -21.09
N ILE A 307 10.62 -3.12 -20.88
CA ILE A 307 10.47 -1.94 -21.73
C ILE A 307 11.75 -1.09 -21.72
N ALA A 308 12.28 -0.79 -20.53
CA ALA A 308 13.49 0.02 -20.39
C ALA A 308 14.74 -0.61 -21.03
N ALA A 309 14.87 -1.94 -20.96
CA ALA A 309 16.04 -2.67 -21.45
C ALA A 309 15.97 -3.05 -22.93
N VAL A 310 14.78 -3.42 -23.45
CA VAL A 310 14.63 -4.05 -24.78
C VAL A 310 14.16 -3.05 -25.84
N VAL A 311 13.35 -2.05 -25.47
CA VAL A 311 12.70 -1.15 -26.45
C VAL A 311 13.55 0.07 -26.82
N HIS A 312 14.75 0.21 -26.21
CA HIS A 312 15.58 1.41 -26.22
C HIS A 312 14.90 2.62 -25.57
N ILE A 313 15.55 3.15 -24.53
CA ILE A 313 15.23 4.46 -23.98
C ILE A 313 15.61 5.48 -25.05
N ASP A 314 14.65 5.98 -25.81
CA ASP A 314 14.86 7.09 -26.76
C ASP A 314 15.10 8.43 -26.03
N HIS A 315 15.57 8.39 -24.77
CA HIS A 315 15.81 9.51 -23.87
C HIS A 315 14.59 10.43 -23.63
N ASN A 316 13.38 9.97 -23.97
CA ASN A 316 12.16 10.73 -23.83
C ASN A 316 11.58 10.64 -22.41
N TYR A 317 10.88 11.70 -21.97
CA TYR A 317 10.36 11.83 -20.60
C TYR A 317 9.35 10.73 -20.21
N LEU A 318 8.59 10.18 -21.18
CA LEU A 318 7.65 9.09 -20.94
C LEU A 318 8.37 7.80 -20.52
N ASP A 319 9.47 7.47 -21.20
CA ASP A 319 10.23 6.24 -20.94
C ASP A 319 10.95 6.32 -19.59
N VAL A 320 11.48 7.51 -19.26
CA VAL A 320 12.07 7.80 -17.94
C VAL A 320 11.00 7.67 -16.84
N PHE A 321 9.79 8.20 -17.06
CA PHE A 321 8.69 8.06 -16.11
C PHE A 321 8.34 6.58 -15.87
N LEU A 322 8.18 5.78 -16.93
CA LEU A 322 7.88 4.35 -16.82
C LEU A 322 9.00 3.59 -16.10
N ALA A 323 10.27 3.90 -16.39
CA ALA A 323 11.41 3.28 -15.73
C ALA A 323 11.47 3.59 -14.22
N ILE A 324 11.21 4.84 -13.81
CA ILE A 324 11.15 5.23 -12.40
C ILE A 324 10.05 4.44 -11.66
N VAL A 325 8.87 4.30 -12.27
CA VAL A 325 7.77 3.54 -11.67
C VAL A 325 8.16 2.06 -11.52
N ALA A 326 8.80 1.47 -12.53
CA ALA A 326 9.26 0.08 -12.50
C ALA A 326 10.31 -0.18 -11.40
N LEU A 327 11.29 0.74 -11.29
CA LEU A 327 12.38 0.67 -10.30
C LEU A 327 11.83 0.76 -8.86
N ASN A 328 10.84 1.64 -8.63
CA ASN A 328 10.17 1.73 -7.34
C ASN A 328 9.51 0.40 -6.93
N GLY A 329 8.96 -0.33 -7.90
CA GLY A 329 8.43 -1.67 -7.65
C GLY A 329 9.50 -2.67 -7.23
N PHE A 330 10.65 -2.67 -7.90
CA PHE A 330 11.80 -3.54 -7.56
C PHE A 330 12.34 -3.25 -6.16
N ILE A 331 12.54 -1.97 -5.84
CA ILE A 331 13.00 -1.55 -4.51
C ILE A 331 12.00 -2.00 -3.45
N SER A 332 10.70 -1.85 -3.71
CA SER A 332 9.65 -2.28 -2.79
C SER A 332 9.68 -3.79 -2.54
N ILE A 333 9.78 -4.61 -3.60
CA ILE A 333 9.87 -6.08 -3.49
C ILE A 333 11.14 -6.49 -2.73
N GLY A 334 12.29 -5.86 -3.03
CA GLY A 334 13.56 -6.12 -2.37
C GLY A 334 13.50 -5.80 -0.87
N VAL A 335 12.98 -4.63 -0.49
CA VAL A 335 12.82 -4.23 0.92
C VAL A 335 11.86 -5.16 1.65
N CYS A 336 10.71 -5.50 1.05
CA CYS A 336 9.76 -6.44 1.65
C CYS A 336 10.39 -7.82 1.88
N SER A 337 11.13 -8.34 0.89
CA SER A 337 11.80 -9.65 0.98
C SER A 337 12.88 -9.65 2.05
N TYR A 338 13.67 -8.57 2.14
CA TYR A 338 14.70 -8.40 3.16
C TYR A 338 14.11 -8.33 4.58
N LEU A 339 13.07 -7.52 4.79
CA LEU A 339 12.39 -7.41 6.09
C LEU A 339 11.76 -8.75 6.51
N ASN A 340 11.11 -9.45 5.57
CA ASN A 340 10.58 -10.80 5.83
C ASN A 340 11.69 -11.78 6.21
N GLY A 341 12.85 -11.72 5.54
CA GLY A 341 14.03 -12.51 5.87
C GLY A 341 14.55 -12.24 7.29
N ILE A 342 14.60 -10.97 7.71
CA ILE A 342 15.00 -10.60 9.09
C ILE A 342 14.02 -11.18 10.12
N VAL A 343 12.72 -11.01 9.89
CA VAL A 343 11.67 -11.53 10.79
C VAL A 343 11.76 -13.05 10.89
N LEU A 344 11.90 -13.75 9.76
CA LEU A 344 12.10 -15.20 9.72
C LEU A 344 13.35 -15.63 10.49
N THR A 345 14.46 -14.89 10.34
CA THR A 345 15.71 -15.20 11.04
C THR A 345 15.54 -15.06 12.56
N LYS A 346 14.88 -14.00 13.02
CA LYS A 346 14.55 -13.81 14.45
C LYS A 346 13.67 -14.94 14.99
N VAL A 347 12.66 -15.36 14.23
CA VAL A 347 11.78 -16.49 14.61
C VAL A 347 12.54 -17.83 14.61
N LYS A 348 13.37 -18.09 13.60
CA LYS A 348 14.17 -19.32 13.49
C LYS A 348 15.22 -19.43 14.60
N ILE A 349 15.83 -18.32 14.99
CA ILE A 349 16.72 -18.26 16.15
C ILE A 349 15.95 -18.64 17.43
N ASN A 350 14.74 -18.11 17.63
CA ASN A 350 13.90 -18.48 18.77
C ASN A 350 13.56 -19.98 18.78
N PHE A 351 13.28 -20.57 17.62
CA PHE A 351 13.04 -22.02 17.49
C PHE A 351 14.28 -22.86 17.77
N LYS A 352 15.46 -22.42 17.31
CA LYS A 352 16.72 -23.12 17.59
C LYS A 352 17.01 -23.12 19.09
N TYR A 353 16.75 -22.01 19.79
CA TYR A 353 16.86 -21.98 21.25
C TYR A 353 15.83 -22.88 21.94
N LEU A 354 14.58 -22.93 21.47
CA LEU A 354 13.55 -23.82 22.01
C LEU A 354 13.84 -25.32 21.79
N LEU A 355 14.39 -25.70 20.62
CA LEU A 355 14.81 -27.07 20.31
C LEU A 355 16.08 -27.50 21.05
N ILE A 356 16.94 -26.56 21.46
CA ILE A 356 18.07 -26.84 22.37
C ILE A 356 17.59 -26.94 23.84
N ILE A 357 16.35 -26.52 24.12
CA ILE A 357 15.73 -26.58 25.45
C ILE A 357 14.92 -27.88 25.66
N GLN A 358 14.47 -28.56 24.59
CA GLN A 358 14.02 -29.97 24.63
C GLN A 358 15.23 -30.90 24.73
#